data_AF-A0A0R0C7F3-F1
#
_entry.id   AF-A0A0R0C7F3-F1
#
_cell.length_a   1.000
_cell.length_b   1.000
_cell.length_c   1.000
_cell.angle_alpha   90.00
_cell.angle_beta   90.00
_cell.angle_gamma   90.00
#
_symmetry.space_group_name_H-M   'P 1'
#
loop_
_entity.id
_entity.type
_entity.pdbx_description
1 polymer ?
#
loop_
_entity_poly.entity_id
_entity_poly.type
_entity_poly.pdbx_seq_one_letter_code
_entity_poly.pdbx_strand_id
1 'polypeptide(L)'
;MADLEILSRLGPKTIRLDTGRGGIPELTDQDIAAGLGFASPTIGRAVIELMYLPAVGQREIDKACGLIYAMAAAEWRRRKDEMATAAISHEMAKLLAQRNRDRSESCKRHISTLEGKSYVAGLNSWPDNLHSRLDALSEVLLRDLLANKKPTNVEIAKSIGVGESAYRQSWAKVYDWLYSAIVDSRHASAREIMRALRKDAA
;
A
#
# COMPACT_ATOMS: atom_id res chain seq x y z
N MET A 1 -4.46 3.78 -17.47
CA MET A 1 -3.10 4.16 -17.92
C MET A 1 -3.06 5.59 -18.46
N ALA A 2 -4.07 6.08 -19.19
CA ALA A 2 -4.13 7.47 -19.69
C ALA A 2 -4.00 8.57 -18.60
N ASP A 3 -4.53 8.33 -17.40
CA ASP A 3 -4.48 9.29 -16.29
C ASP A 3 -3.02 9.55 -15.81
N LEU A 4 -2.19 8.50 -15.72
CA LEU A 4 -0.77 8.62 -15.36
C LEU A 4 0.06 9.28 -16.47
N GLU A 5 -0.35 9.14 -17.72
CA GLU A 5 0.31 9.75 -18.88
C GLU A 5 0.17 11.28 -18.85
N ILE A 6 -1.01 11.80 -18.48
CA ILE A 6 -1.25 13.24 -18.32
C ILE A 6 -0.42 13.80 -17.15
N LEU A 7 -0.31 13.08 -16.02
CA LEU A 7 0.54 13.49 -14.91
C LEU A 7 2.03 13.37 -15.25
N SER A 8 2.45 12.40 -16.08
CA SER A 8 3.85 12.21 -16.48
C SER A 8 4.38 13.32 -17.40
N ARG A 9 3.48 14.08 -18.04
CA ARG A 9 3.81 15.27 -18.84
C ARG A 9 4.14 16.51 -17.98
N LEU A 10 3.97 16.43 -16.65
CA LEU A 10 4.16 17.54 -15.71
C LEU A 10 5.62 17.73 -15.23
N GLY A 11 6.60 17.06 -15.85
CA GLY A 11 8.00 17.19 -15.48
C GLY A 11 8.83 17.87 -16.56
N PRO A 12 8.98 19.21 -16.57
CA PRO A 12 9.99 19.83 -17.41
C PRO A 12 11.34 19.85 -16.67
N LYS A 13 12.24 18.92 -17.00
CA LYS A 13 13.67 19.22 -16.86
C LYS A 13 14.08 20.12 -18.02
N THR A 14 14.02 21.43 -17.77
CA THR A 14 14.64 22.54 -18.52
C THR A 14 14.35 22.62 -20.03
N ILE A 15 13.63 23.66 -20.48
CA ILE A 15 14.04 24.63 -21.53
C ILE A 15 12.92 25.67 -21.76
N ARG A 16 13.32 26.91 -22.06
CA ARG A 16 12.54 28.16 -22.15
C ARG A 16 11.95 28.44 -23.55
N LEU A 17 10.81 29.15 -23.54
CA LEU A 17 10.30 30.23 -24.42
C LEU A 17 10.32 30.02 -25.95
N ASP A 18 9.15 29.94 -26.62
CA ASP A 18 8.49 31.05 -27.35
C ASP A 18 7.24 30.56 -28.14
N THR A 19 6.23 31.43 -28.18
CA THR A 19 5.07 31.58 -29.09
C THR A 19 4.59 30.44 -30.02
N GLY A 20 3.27 30.13 -29.95
CA GLY A 20 2.54 29.62 -31.12
C GLY A 20 1.26 28.81 -30.86
N ARG A 21 0.11 29.47 -31.05
CA ARG A 21 -1.20 28.94 -31.51
C ARG A 21 -1.71 27.60 -30.98
N GLY A 22 -2.82 27.68 -30.23
CA GLY A 22 -3.94 26.73 -30.25
C GLY A 22 -3.61 25.35 -29.67
N GLY A 23 -3.62 25.23 -28.35
CA GLY A 23 -3.38 23.97 -27.65
C GLY A 23 -4.36 23.78 -26.50
N ILE A 24 -4.71 22.53 -26.24
CA ILE A 24 -5.34 22.06 -25.00
C ILE A 24 -4.63 22.74 -23.82
N PRO A 25 -5.34 23.32 -22.82
CA PRO A 25 -4.70 24.07 -21.74
C PRO A 25 -3.56 23.25 -21.12
N GLU A 26 -2.34 23.76 -21.25
CA GLU A 26 -1.17 23.15 -20.64
C GLU A 26 -1.27 23.45 -19.15
N LEU A 27 -1.58 22.43 -18.34
CA LEU A 27 -1.71 22.54 -16.89
C LEU A 27 -0.43 23.16 -16.31
N THR A 28 -0.56 24.31 -15.66
CA THR A 28 0.58 25.00 -15.05
C THR A 28 0.93 24.37 -13.71
N ASP A 29 2.16 24.59 -13.22
CA ASP A 29 2.59 24.19 -11.86
C ASP A 29 1.63 24.70 -10.77
N GLN A 30 0.96 25.85 -11.01
CA GLN A 30 -0.04 26.42 -10.11
C GLN A 30 -1.36 25.64 -10.14
N ASP A 31 -1.81 25.16 -11.30
CA ASP A 31 -3.00 24.31 -11.43
C ASP A 31 -2.80 22.96 -10.74
N ILE A 32 -1.59 22.39 -10.84
CA ILE A 32 -1.23 21.13 -10.16
C ILE A 32 -1.22 21.32 -8.64
N ALA A 33 -0.63 22.41 -8.16
CA ALA A 33 -0.63 22.76 -6.74
C ALA A 33 -2.06 22.99 -6.21
N ALA A 34 -2.93 23.63 -6.99
CA ALA A 34 -4.35 23.80 -6.67
C ALA A 34 -5.07 22.44 -6.60
N GLY A 35 -4.87 21.57 -7.60
CA GLY A 35 -5.45 20.22 -7.63
C GLY A 35 -4.99 19.32 -6.47
N LEU A 36 -3.73 19.42 -6.07
CA LEU A 36 -3.20 18.76 -4.87
C LEU A 36 -3.85 19.30 -3.59
N GLY A 37 -4.17 20.59 -3.54
CA GLY A 37 -4.88 21.23 -2.42
C GLY A 37 -6.26 20.62 -2.14
N PHE A 38 -6.96 20.13 -3.16
CA PHE A 38 -8.29 19.52 -3.05
C PHE A 38 -8.31 18.02 -2.78
N ALA A 39 -7.18 17.32 -2.95
CA ALA A 39 -7.10 15.86 -2.74
C ALA A 39 -6.98 15.50 -1.26
N SER A 40 -7.62 14.41 -0.84
CA SER A 40 -7.56 13.93 0.55
C SER A 40 -6.11 13.62 0.97
N PRO A 41 -5.71 13.83 2.24
CA PRO A 41 -4.35 13.61 2.72
C PRO A 41 -4.02 12.11 2.86
N THR A 42 -3.88 11.44 1.71
CA THR A 42 -3.62 10.00 1.60
C THR A 42 -2.15 9.74 1.25
N ILE A 43 -1.70 8.49 1.41
CA ILE A 43 -0.38 8.07 0.93
C ILE A 43 -0.24 8.26 -0.58
N GLY A 44 -1.31 8.05 -1.34
CA GLY A 44 -1.34 8.29 -2.77
C GLY A 44 -1.00 9.73 -3.14
N ARG A 45 -1.62 10.70 -2.44
CA ARG A 45 -1.29 12.13 -2.58
C ARG A 45 0.16 12.40 -2.19
N ALA A 46 0.64 11.87 -1.06
CA ALA A 46 2.01 12.08 -0.62
C ALA A 46 3.04 11.54 -1.63
N VAL A 47 2.78 10.39 -2.25
CA VAL A 47 3.64 9.84 -3.32
C VAL A 47 3.62 10.73 -4.57
N ILE A 48 2.46 11.26 -4.97
CA ILE A 48 2.39 12.21 -6.08
C ILE A 48 3.17 13.49 -5.74
N GLU A 49 3.01 14.05 -4.54
CA GLU A 49 3.80 15.18 -4.05
C GLU A 49 5.31 14.89 -4.17
N LEU A 50 5.78 13.73 -3.71
CA LEU A 50 7.19 13.33 -3.80
C LEU A 50 7.69 13.16 -5.24
N MET A 51 6.82 12.80 -6.19
CA MET A 51 7.21 12.62 -7.60
C MET A 51 7.37 13.95 -8.35
N TYR A 52 6.59 14.97 -7.97
CA TYR A 52 6.44 16.21 -8.76
C TYR A 52 6.93 17.47 -8.04
N LEU A 53 7.15 17.45 -6.72
CA LEU A 53 7.70 18.61 -6.01
C LEU A 53 9.14 18.90 -6.49
N PRO A 54 9.46 20.16 -6.81
CA PRO A 54 10.77 20.54 -7.34
C PRO A 54 11.91 20.40 -6.31
N ALA A 55 11.58 20.40 -5.02
CA ALA A 55 12.49 20.08 -3.93
C ALA A 55 11.77 19.23 -2.89
N VAL A 56 12.15 17.96 -2.80
CA VAL A 56 11.67 17.05 -1.77
C VAL A 56 12.58 17.21 -0.54
N GLY A 57 12.01 17.67 0.57
CA GLY A 57 12.68 17.69 1.85
C GLY A 57 12.46 16.41 2.64
N GLN A 58 13.23 16.23 3.72
CA GLN A 58 13.06 15.10 4.64
C GLN A 58 11.63 15.05 5.22
N ARG A 59 11.01 16.21 5.44
CA ARG A 59 9.65 16.32 5.99
C ARG A 59 8.60 15.62 5.13
N GLU A 60 8.67 15.73 3.81
CA GLU A 60 7.72 15.10 2.89
C GLU A 60 7.91 13.57 2.89
N ILE A 61 9.16 13.11 3.00
CA ILE A 61 9.49 11.69 3.15
C ILE A 61 8.93 11.16 4.47
N ASP A 62 9.17 11.86 5.58
CA ASP A 62 8.68 11.48 6.91
C ASP A 62 7.14 11.41 6.95
N LYS A 63 6.46 12.35 6.28
CA LYS A 63 5.01 12.34 6.12
C LYS A 63 4.54 11.10 5.37
N ALA A 64 5.21 10.74 4.26
CA ALA A 64 4.87 9.54 3.49
C ALA A 64 5.13 8.26 4.32
N CYS A 65 6.27 8.16 5.00
CA CYS A 65 6.57 7.06 5.91
C CYS A 65 5.52 6.93 7.03
N GLY A 66 5.12 8.03 7.66
CA GLY A 66 4.07 8.03 8.69
C GLY A 66 2.72 7.50 8.20
N LEU A 67 2.33 7.84 6.96
CA LEU A 67 1.13 7.31 6.32
C LEU A 67 1.25 5.81 6.00
N ILE A 68 2.43 5.36 5.56
CA ILE A 68 2.71 3.92 5.38
C ILE A 68 2.62 3.19 6.72
N TYR A 69 3.13 3.78 7.81
CA TYR A 69 3.08 3.19 9.15
C TYR A 69 1.66 3.01 9.65
N ALA A 70 0.82 4.04 9.50
CA ALA A 70 -0.58 3.97 9.89
C ALA A 70 -1.33 2.88 9.12
N MET A 71 -1.11 2.79 7.81
CA MET A 71 -1.71 1.79 6.94
C MET A 71 -1.25 0.36 7.29
N ALA A 72 0.06 0.17 7.45
CA ALA A 72 0.64 -1.12 7.82
C ALA A 72 0.15 -1.56 9.21
N ALA A 73 0.07 -0.65 10.19
CA ALA A 73 -0.40 -0.96 11.53
C ALA A 73 -1.88 -1.36 11.55
N ALA A 74 -2.74 -0.66 10.81
CA ALA A 74 -4.16 -0.98 10.70
C ALA A 74 -4.37 -2.39 10.11
N GLU A 75 -3.64 -2.69 9.04
CA GLU A 75 -3.75 -3.97 8.36
C GLU A 75 -3.12 -5.12 9.16
N TRP A 76 -1.99 -4.86 9.83
CA TRP A 76 -1.35 -5.84 10.69
C TRP A 76 -2.27 -6.24 11.85
N ARG A 77 -2.94 -5.26 12.45
CA ARG A 77 -3.96 -5.49 13.48
C ARG A 77 -5.10 -6.35 12.94
N ARG A 78 -5.70 -5.97 11.80
CA ARG A 78 -6.79 -6.74 11.17
C ARG A 78 -6.40 -8.20 10.96
N ARG A 79 -5.22 -8.46 10.38
CA ARG A 79 -4.72 -9.83 10.14
C ARG A 79 -4.47 -10.61 11.43
N LYS A 80 -3.92 -9.96 12.47
CA LYS A 80 -3.73 -10.59 13.78
C LYS A 80 -5.06 -10.97 14.43
N ASP A 81 -6.04 -10.06 14.39
CA ASP A 81 -7.37 -10.28 14.96
C ASP A 81 -8.11 -11.40 14.23
N GLU A 82 -8.01 -11.44 12.90
CA GLU A 82 -8.57 -12.53 12.08
C GLU A 82 -7.96 -13.89 12.42
N MET A 83 -6.63 -13.95 12.56
CA MET A 83 -5.93 -15.18 12.94
C MET A 83 -6.35 -15.65 14.33
N ALA A 84 -6.36 -14.75 15.32
CA ALA A 84 -6.76 -15.06 16.69
C ALA A 84 -8.22 -15.54 16.74
N THR A 85 -9.12 -14.82 16.08
CA THR A 85 -10.56 -15.15 16.03
C THR A 85 -10.80 -16.51 15.39
N ALA A 86 -10.14 -16.80 14.27
CA ALA A 86 -10.27 -18.08 13.57
C ALA A 86 -9.75 -19.26 14.42
N ALA A 87 -8.59 -19.08 15.06
CA ALA A 87 -8.01 -20.10 15.94
C ALA A 87 -8.90 -20.38 17.16
N ILE A 88 -9.38 -19.33 17.84
CA ILE A 88 -10.30 -19.46 18.97
C ILE A 88 -11.57 -20.19 18.54
N SER A 89 -12.18 -19.79 17.41
CA SER A 89 -13.41 -20.42 16.91
C SER A 89 -13.22 -21.92 16.65
N HIS A 90 -12.11 -22.30 16.02
CA HIS A 90 -11.79 -23.70 15.74
C HIS A 90 -11.62 -24.52 17.02
N GLU A 91 -10.82 -24.04 17.98
CA GLU A 91 -10.58 -24.75 19.23
C GLU A 91 -11.84 -24.83 20.10
N MET A 92 -12.65 -23.77 20.16
CA MET A 92 -13.92 -23.80 20.87
C MET A 92 -14.90 -24.82 20.27
N ALA A 93 -14.99 -24.90 18.93
CA ALA A 93 -15.83 -25.89 18.27
C ALA A 93 -15.39 -27.34 18.59
N LYS A 94 -14.07 -27.60 18.60
CA LYS A 94 -13.52 -28.90 19.00
C LYS A 94 -13.86 -29.25 20.45
N LEU A 95 -13.68 -28.30 21.37
CA LEU A 95 -14.01 -28.49 22.79
C LEU A 95 -15.49 -28.79 23.00
N LEU A 96 -16.38 -28.06 22.32
CA LEU A 96 -17.83 -28.29 22.41
C LEU A 96 -18.23 -29.66 21.85
N ALA A 97 -17.69 -30.05 20.70
CA ALA A 97 -17.95 -31.37 20.11
C ALA A 97 -17.49 -32.50 21.04
N GLN A 98 -16.30 -32.36 21.65
CA GLN A 98 -15.79 -33.32 22.62
C GLN A 98 -16.68 -33.39 23.87
N ARG A 99 -17.06 -32.25 24.44
CA ARG A 99 -17.88 -32.18 25.65
C ARG A 99 -19.27 -32.76 25.44
N ASN A 100 -19.89 -32.49 24.30
CA ASN A 100 -21.22 -32.99 23.94
C ASN A 100 -21.19 -34.42 23.39
N ARG A 101 -20.00 -34.99 23.17
CA ARG A 101 -19.80 -36.27 22.47
C ARG A 101 -20.45 -36.30 21.08
N ASP A 102 -20.52 -35.15 20.42
CA ASP A 102 -21.11 -35.03 19.08
C ASP A 102 -20.16 -35.63 18.04
N ARG A 103 -20.64 -36.67 17.36
CA ARG A 103 -19.92 -37.37 16.28
C ARG A 103 -20.61 -37.21 14.93
N SER A 104 -21.58 -36.30 14.81
CA SER A 104 -22.32 -36.07 13.59
C SER A 104 -21.43 -35.59 12.44
N GLU A 105 -21.78 -35.95 11.21
CA GLU A 105 -21.07 -35.46 10.02
C GLU A 105 -21.16 -33.94 9.87
N SER A 106 -22.26 -33.33 10.32
CA SER A 106 -22.40 -31.87 10.34
C SER A 106 -21.36 -31.22 11.27
N CYS A 107 -21.18 -31.77 12.46
CA CYS A 107 -20.18 -31.29 13.42
C CYS A 107 -18.75 -31.43 12.85
N LYS A 108 -18.41 -32.60 12.28
CA LYS A 108 -17.10 -32.83 11.64
C LYS A 108 -16.81 -31.83 10.51
N ARG A 109 -17.79 -31.60 9.62
CA ARG A 109 -17.66 -30.62 8.52
C ARG A 109 -17.47 -29.20 9.04
N HIS A 110 -18.21 -28.82 10.08
CA HIS A 110 -18.08 -27.50 10.68
C HIS A 110 -16.68 -27.28 11.26
N ILE A 111 -16.16 -28.24 12.03
CA ILE A 111 -14.79 -28.19 12.58
C ILE A 111 -13.76 -28.09 11.45
N SER A 112 -13.85 -28.95 10.43
CA SER A 112 -12.92 -28.92 9.29
C SER A 112 -12.96 -27.58 8.53
N THR A 113 -14.15 -26.96 8.42
CA THR A 113 -14.27 -25.62 7.83
C THR A 113 -13.56 -24.57 8.67
N LEU A 114 -13.69 -24.63 10.00
CA LEU A 114 -13.02 -23.71 10.92
C LEU A 114 -11.51 -23.93 10.96
N GLU A 115 -11.05 -25.18 10.88
CA GLU A 115 -9.64 -25.54 10.74
C GLU A 115 -9.04 -24.90 9.48
N GLY A 116 -9.73 -25.05 8.33
CA GLY A 116 -9.32 -24.42 7.08
C GLY A 116 -9.24 -22.88 7.19
N LYS A 117 -10.22 -22.24 7.83
CA LYS A 117 -10.18 -20.79 8.10
C LYS A 117 -9.00 -20.39 8.98
N SER A 118 -8.74 -21.13 10.05
CA SER A 118 -7.61 -20.89 10.95
C SER A 118 -6.27 -21.05 10.21
N TYR A 119 -6.14 -22.06 9.37
CA TYR A 119 -4.96 -22.31 8.56
C TYR A 119 -4.69 -21.16 7.57
N VAL A 120 -5.71 -20.76 6.80
CA VAL A 120 -5.61 -19.65 5.84
C VAL A 120 -5.29 -18.33 6.53
N ALA A 121 -5.93 -18.05 7.68
CA ALA A 121 -5.63 -16.85 8.46
C ALA A 121 -4.18 -16.85 8.97
N GLY A 122 -3.65 -18.01 9.38
CA GLY A 122 -2.24 -18.19 9.73
C GLY A 122 -1.30 -17.93 8.55
N LEU A 123 -1.59 -18.44 7.35
CA LEU A 123 -0.78 -18.15 6.15
C LEU A 123 -0.75 -16.65 5.80
N ASN A 124 -1.88 -15.97 5.98
CA ASN A 124 -2.02 -14.54 5.71
C ASN A 124 -1.46 -13.63 6.81
N SER A 125 -1.09 -14.19 7.96
CA SER A 125 -0.49 -13.44 9.06
C SER A 125 0.84 -12.80 8.66
N TRP A 126 1.10 -11.60 9.17
CA TRP A 126 2.35 -10.89 8.98
C TRP A 126 3.33 -11.17 10.12
N PRO A 127 4.65 -10.96 9.92
CA PRO A 127 5.66 -11.19 10.95
C PRO A 127 5.35 -10.47 12.26
N ASP A 128 5.61 -11.14 13.39
CA ASP A 128 5.39 -10.56 14.73
C ASP A 128 6.30 -9.35 15.04
N ASN A 129 7.44 -9.30 14.38
CA ASN A 129 8.41 -8.21 14.50
C ASN A 129 8.29 -7.19 13.35
N LEU A 130 7.12 -7.04 12.72
CA LEU A 130 6.89 -6.08 11.64
C LEU A 130 7.46 -4.69 11.95
N HIS A 131 7.15 -4.17 13.14
CA HIS A 131 7.59 -2.86 13.63
C HIS A 131 9.11 -2.66 13.53
N SER A 132 9.90 -3.73 13.71
CA SER A 132 11.36 -3.64 13.72
C SER A 132 11.98 -3.38 12.33
N ARG A 133 11.24 -3.65 11.26
CA ARG A 133 11.71 -3.50 9.87
C ARG A 133 10.83 -2.56 9.03
N LEU A 134 9.75 -2.04 9.61
CA LEU A 134 8.78 -1.24 8.88
C LEU A 134 9.40 0.05 8.32
N ASP A 135 10.32 0.65 9.05
CA ASP A 135 11.05 1.85 8.64
C ASP A 135 11.89 1.59 7.38
N ALA A 136 12.83 0.64 7.45
CA ALA A 136 13.63 0.21 6.30
C ALA A 136 12.77 -0.29 5.12
N LEU A 137 11.66 -0.99 5.39
CA LEU A 137 10.73 -1.44 4.34
C LEU A 137 10.05 -0.26 3.64
N SER A 138 9.69 0.78 4.38
CA SER A 138 9.01 1.98 3.84
C SER A 138 9.95 2.81 3.00
N GLU A 139 11.20 2.99 3.42
CA GLU A 139 12.23 3.66 2.61
C GLU A 139 12.46 2.95 1.27
N VAL A 140 12.58 1.62 1.30
CA VAL A 140 12.75 0.78 0.10
C VAL A 140 11.54 0.89 -0.81
N LEU A 141 10.34 0.76 -0.26
CA LEU A 141 9.08 0.90 -1.01
C LEU A 141 9.00 2.26 -1.70
N LEU A 142 9.25 3.35 -0.97
CA LEU A 142 9.21 4.71 -1.53
C LEU A 142 10.26 4.88 -2.61
N ARG A 143 11.51 4.49 -2.35
CA ARG A 143 12.59 4.57 -3.34
C ARG A 143 12.22 3.82 -4.63
N ASP A 144 11.72 2.60 -4.50
CA ASP A 144 11.42 1.75 -5.65
C ASP A 144 10.19 2.24 -6.43
N LEU A 145 9.18 2.78 -5.72
CA LEU A 145 8.02 3.46 -6.31
C LEU A 145 8.42 4.72 -7.08
N LEU A 146 9.25 5.59 -6.49
CA LEU A 146 9.71 6.84 -7.10
C LEU A 146 10.63 6.59 -8.29
N ALA A 147 11.47 5.56 -8.21
CA ALA A 147 12.31 5.12 -9.33
C ALA A 147 11.53 4.39 -10.43
N ASN A 148 10.24 4.11 -10.22
CA ASN A 148 9.43 3.22 -11.07
C ASN A 148 10.14 1.89 -11.39
N LYS A 149 10.89 1.38 -10.41
CA LYS A 149 11.69 0.16 -10.52
C LYS A 149 10.92 -1.00 -9.91
N LYS A 150 10.98 -2.16 -10.54
CA LYS A 150 10.57 -3.42 -9.91
C LYS A 150 11.78 -4.05 -9.23
N PRO A 151 11.92 -3.95 -7.89
CA PRO A 151 13.04 -4.56 -7.18
C PRO A 151 12.94 -6.08 -7.17
N THR A 152 14.09 -6.74 -7.06
CA THR A 152 14.18 -8.19 -6.86
C THR A 152 14.06 -8.55 -5.38
N ASN A 153 13.64 -9.78 -5.07
CA ASN A 153 13.57 -10.28 -3.70
C ASN A 153 14.90 -10.14 -2.94
N VAL A 154 16.03 -10.34 -3.63
CA VAL A 154 17.38 -10.21 -3.06
C VAL A 154 17.68 -8.76 -2.64
N GLU A 155 17.32 -7.79 -3.48
CA GLU A 155 17.56 -6.37 -3.21
C GLU A 155 16.72 -5.88 -2.02
N ILE A 156 15.45 -6.28 -1.95
CA ILE A 156 14.56 -5.91 -0.83
C ILE A 156 15.04 -6.58 0.45
N ALA A 157 15.32 -7.89 0.41
CA ALA A 157 15.82 -8.63 1.57
C ALA A 157 17.08 -7.99 2.15
N LYS A 158 18.05 -7.66 1.29
CA LYS A 158 19.27 -6.95 1.68
C LYS A 158 18.96 -5.58 2.30
N SER A 159 18.06 -4.82 1.70
CA SER A 159 17.73 -3.47 2.15
C SER A 159 17.03 -3.46 3.52
N ILE A 160 16.17 -4.44 3.80
CA ILE A 160 15.51 -4.59 5.10
C ILE A 160 16.31 -5.43 6.09
N GLY A 161 17.51 -5.89 5.72
CA GLY A 161 18.43 -6.65 6.56
C GLY A 161 17.94 -8.04 6.97
N VAL A 162 17.30 -8.77 6.06
CA VAL A 162 16.87 -10.17 6.24
C VAL A 162 17.48 -11.07 5.15
N GLY A 163 17.61 -12.36 5.43
CA GLY A 163 18.01 -13.32 4.40
C GLY A 163 16.92 -13.51 3.34
N GLU A 164 17.30 -13.81 2.10
CA GLU A 164 16.35 -13.95 0.98
C GLU A 164 15.27 -15.01 1.26
N SER A 165 15.64 -16.16 1.84
CA SER A 165 14.69 -17.21 2.20
C SER A 165 13.64 -16.70 3.19
N ALA A 166 14.08 -16.01 4.25
CA ALA A 166 13.20 -15.39 5.24
C ALA A 166 12.30 -14.31 4.61
N TYR A 167 12.85 -13.54 3.66
CA TYR A 167 12.07 -12.56 2.90
C TYR A 167 10.93 -13.24 2.13
N ARG A 168 11.25 -14.25 1.33
CA ARG A 168 10.27 -14.98 0.50
C ARG A 168 9.18 -15.63 1.35
N GLN A 169 9.53 -16.21 2.49
CA GLN A 169 8.59 -16.92 3.36
C GLN A 169 7.62 -15.97 4.10
N SER A 170 8.10 -14.80 4.54
CA SER A 170 7.36 -14.01 5.53
C SER A 170 7.16 -12.55 5.14
N TRP A 171 8.09 -11.94 4.41
CA TRP A 171 8.10 -10.50 4.14
C TRP A 171 7.60 -10.12 2.75
N ALA A 172 7.71 -11.02 1.76
CA ALA A 172 7.25 -10.76 0.40
C ALA A 172 5.76 -10.34 0.37
N LYS A 173 4.91 -11.06 1.09
CA LYS A 173 3.48 -10.73 1.24
C LYS A 173 3.21 -9.38 1.91
N VAL A 174 4.11 -8.91 2.77
CA VAL A 174 4.00 -7.59 3.41
C VAL A 174 4.33 -6.51 2.39
N TYR A 175 5.47 -6.66 1.71
CA TYR A 175 5.92 -5.74 0.66
C TYR A 175 4.90 -5.65 -0.47
N ASP A 176 4.45 -6.79 -1.01
CA ASP A 176 3.51 -6.85 -2.12
C ASP A 176 2.19 -6.16 -1.77
N TRP A 177 1.66 -6.42 -0.58
CA TRP A 177 0.43 -5.78 -0.12
C TRP A 177 0.60 -4.27 0.05
N LEU A 178 1.69 -3.81 0.67
CA LEU A 178 1.95 -2.38 0.85
C LEU A 178 2.13 -1.68 -0.50
N TYR A 179 2.90 -2.28 -1.41
CA TYR A 179 3.11 -1.76 -2.76
C TYR A 179 1.78 -1.62 -3.49
N SER A 180 0.95 -2.67 -3.53
CA SER A 180 -0.37 -2.62 -4.16
C SER A 180 -1.27 -1.57 -3.52
N ALA A 181 -1.35 -1.51 -2.19
CA ALA A 181 -2.18 -0.54 -1.48
C ALA A 181 -1.77 0.91 -1.76
N ILE A 182 -0.46 1.18 -1.82
CA ILE A 182 0.07 2.51 -2.18
C ILE A 182 -0.25 2.85 -3.63
N VAL A 183 -0.06 1.92 -4.56
CA VAL A 183 -0.38 2.11 -5.99
C VAL A 183 -1.87 2.40 -6.18
N ASP A 184 -2.74 1.67 -5.49
CA ASP A 184 -4.19 1.88 -5.54
C ASP A 184 -4.58 3.24 -4.96
N SER A 185 -3.99 3.63 -3.82
CA SER A 185 -4.18 4.95 -3.23
C SER A 185 -3.69 6.08 -4.15
N ARG A 186 -2.55 5.87 -4.83
CA ARG A 186 -2.00 6.79 -5.83
C ARG A 186 -2.97 6.96 -7.01
N HIS A 187 -3.49 5.87 -7.55
CA HIS A 187 -4.48 5.93 -8.62
C HIS A 187 -5.77 6.62 -8.19
N ALA A 188 -6.25 6.39 -6.96
CA ALA A 188 -7.41 7.10 -6.42
C ALA A 188 -7.16 8.60 -6.32
N SER A 189 -6.01 8.99 -5.77
CA SER A 189 -5.63 10.40 -5.62
C SER A 189 -5.46 11.10 -6.97
N ALA A 190 -4.84 10.44 -7.95
CA ALA A 190 -4.73 10.97 -9.32
C ALA A 190 -6.11 11.26 -9.94
N ARG A 191 -7.09 10.36 -9.76
CA ARG A 191 -8.46 10.58 -10.22
C ARG A 191 -9.15 11.73 -9.50
N GLU A 192 -8.92 11.90 -8.19
CA GLU A 192 -9.44 13.04 -7.43
C GLU A 192 -8.88 14.37 -7.94
N ILE A 193 -7.56 14.46 -8.12
CA ILE A 193 -6.87 15.63 -8.67
C ILE A 193 -7.44 15.98 -10.05
N MET A 194 -7.54 15.01 -10.95
CA MET A 194 -8.09 15.24 -12.30
C MET A 194 -9.55 15.68 -12.28
N ARG A 195 -10.36 15.14 -11.35
CA ARG A 195 -11.75 15.59 -11.19
C ARG A 195 -11.82 17.02 -10.71
N ALA A 196 -10.94 17.45 -9.81
CA ALA A 196 -10.87 18.84 -9.36
C ALA A 196 -10.47 19.78 -10.50
N LEU A 197 -9.39 19.47 -11.22
CA LEU A 197 -8.92 20.24 -12.37
C LEU A 197 -9.98 20.42 -13.47
N ARG A 198 -10.78 19.38 -13.75
CA ARG A 198 -11.89 19.47 -14.72
C ARG A 198 -13.06 20.34 -14.24
N LYS A 199 -13.28 20.47 -12.94
CA LYS A 199 -14.33 21.31 -12.37
C LYS A 199 -13.93 22.78 -12.36
N ASP A 200 -12.66 23.08 -12.11
CA ASP A 200 -12.16 24.46 -12.11
C ASP A 200 -12.06 25.05 -13.53
N ALA A 201 -11.94 24.19 -14.55
CA ALA A 201 -11.93 24.59 -15.96
C ALA A 201 -13.33 24.80 -16.59
N ALA A 202 -14.42 24.57 -15.84
CA ALA A 202 -15.81 24.66 -16.30
C ALA A 202 -16.54 25.84 -15.65
#